data_AF-A0AAW0AUE8-F1
#
_entry.id   AF-A0AAW0AUE8-F1
#
_cell.length_a   1.000
_cell.length_b   1.000
_cell.length_c   1.000
_cell.angle_alpha   90.00
_cell.angle_beta   90.00
_cell.angle_gamma   90.00
#
_symmetry.space_group_name_H-M   'P 1'
#
loop_
_entity.id
_entity.type
_entity.pdbx_description
1 polymer ?
#
loop_
_entity_poly.entity_id
_entity_poly.type
_entity_poly.pdbx_seq_one_letter_code
_entity_poly.pdbx_strand_id
1 'polypeptide(L)'
;MVPKLRWTDYQGRETVKKIVKTLIPQWCTGLYSYQEDIVLRVLDGQDVLCCVSTGGGKSAMFAVPIIVMREMARNPHLYPALPTRVRPVGIVITPTKGLAGNIVSELEDLSVPAFTYCHETVTDARKNKLNLVQIIEECKTYSIVCVDPEHLLSKSWRQIVASDTFRANVVYGCIDEVHLVNDFGKSFHLRVAQAFKQGRANRI
;
A
#
# COMPACT_ATOMS: atom_id res chain seq x y z
N MET A 1 5.48 -30.52 -5.65
CA MET A 1 5.48 -29.14 -5.11
C MET A 1 4.05 -28.87 -4.64
N VAL A 2 3.81 -28.56 -3.37
CA VAL A 2 2.45 -28.29 -2.88
C VAL A 2 1.95 -26.98 -3.52
N PRO A 3 0.73 -26.92 -4.08
CA PRO A 3 0.21 -25.69 -4.66
C PRO A 3 0.19 -24.59 -3.60
N LYS A 4 0.80 -23.44 -3.90
CA LYS A 4 0.75 -22.27 -3.02
C LYS A 4 -0.67 -21.71 -3.09
N LEU A 5 -1.33 -21.57 -1.94
CA LEU A 5 -2.64 -20.95 -1.84
C LEU A 5 -2.61 -19.52 -2.40
N ARG A 6 -3.67 -19.12 -3.09
CA ARG A 6 -3.87 -17.75 -3.57
C ARG A 6 -4.96 -17.06 -2.78
N TRP A 7 -4.87 -15.74 -2.72
CA TRP A 7 -5.88 -14.91 -2.10
C TRP A 7 -7.21 -14.99 -2.84
N THR A 8 -7.18 -15.10 -4.17
CA THR A 8 -8.38 -15.26 -5.01
C THR A 8 -9.11 -16.61 -4.84
N ASP A 9 -8.47 -17.61 -4.23
CA ASP A 9 -9.11 -18.89 -3.92
C ASP A 9 -10.11 -18.75 -2.74
N TYR A 10 -11.02 -19.72 -2.57
CA TYR A 10 -12.06 -19.69 -1.54
C TYR A 10 -11.50 -19.42 -0.12
N GLN A 11 -10.42 -20.12 0.27
CA GLN A 11 -9.80 -19.93 1.59
C GLN A 11 -9.21 -18.53 1.78
N GLY A 12 -8.62 -17.95 0.73
CA GLY A 12 -8.09 -16.60 0.75
C GLY A 12 -9.19 -15.56 0.94
N ARG A 13 -10.28 -15.69 0.17
CA ARG A 13 -11.47 -14.84 0.27
C ARG A 13 -12.09 -14.87 1.67
N GLU A 14 -12.31 -16.07 2.22
CA GLU A 14 -12.91 -16.21 3.56
C GLU A 14 -11.97 -15.67 4.66
N THR A 15 -10.65 -15.79 4.48
CA THR A 15 -9.66 -15.18 5.39
C THR A 15 -9.79 -13.66 5.42
N VAL A 16 -9.87 -13.01 4.24
CA VAL A 16 -10.06 -11.55 4.15
C VAL A 16 -11.35 -11.13 4.83
N LYS A 17 -12.47 -11.79 4.52
CA LYS A 17 -13.78 -11.47 5.13
C LYS A 17 -13.76 -11.61 6.65
N LYS A 18 -13.15 -12.68 7.17
CA LYS A 18 -13.00 -12.91 8.61
C LYS A 18 -12.22 -11.75 9.26
N ILE A 19 -11.07 -11.40 8.71
CA ILE A 19 -10.23 -10.32 9.26
C ILE A 19 -10.95 -8.97 9.19
N VAL A 20 -11.57 -8.62 8.06
CA VAL A 20 -12.32 -7.37 7.90
C VAL A 20 -13.45 -7.29 8.92
N LYS A 21 -14.24 -8.37 9.07
CA LYS A 21 -15.34 -8.41 10.06
C LYS A 21 -14.84 -8.24 11.50
N THR A 22 -13.68 -8.81 11.83
CA THR A 22 -13.11 -8.75 13.18
C THR A 22 -12.48 -7.40 13.49
N LEU A 23 -11.71 -6.83 12.56
CA LEU A 23 -10.91 -5.62 12.80
C LEU A 23 -11.62 -4.32 12.40
N ILE A 24 -12.66 -4.40 11.59
CA ILE A 24 -13.43 -3.24 11.11
C ILE A 24 -14.93 -3.47 11.37
N PRO A 25 -15.35 -3.64 12.65
CA PRO A 25 -16.73 -3.98 13.00
C PRO A 25 -17.76 -2.93 12.56
N GLN A 26 -17.33 -1.68 12.32
CA GLN A 26 -18.18 -0.62 11.77
C GLN A 26 -18.62 -0.87 10.31
N TRP A 27 -17.95 -1.77 9.58
CA TRP A 27 -18.38 -2.19 8.25
C TRP A 27 -19.31 -3.39 8.36
N CYS A 28 -20.56 -3.14 8.78
CA CYS A 28 -21.56 -4.18 9.09
C CYS A 28 -21.78 -5.20 7.95
N THR A 29 -21.72 -4.74 6.70
CA THR A 29 -21.88 -5.58 5.50
C THR A 29 -20.56 -6.05 4.90
N GLY A 30 -19.42 -5.70 5.52
CA GLY A 30 -18.09 -5.91 4.95
C GLY A 30 -17.82 -5.07 3.70
N LEU A 31 -16.89 -5.55 2.88
CA LEU A 31 -16.52 -4.92 1.61
C LEU A 31 -17.63 -5.06 0.57
N TYR A 32 -17.75 -4.08 -0.32
CA TYR A 32 -18.50 -4.27 -1.55
C TYR A 32 -17.84 -5.35 -2.43
N SER A 33 -18.63 -6.06 -3.23
CA SER A 33 -18.15 -7.17 -4.06
C SER A 33 -16.99 -6.81 -4.97
N TYR A 34 -17.01 -5.62 -5.57
CA TYR A 34 -15.92 -5.14 -6.42
C TYR A 34 -14.66 -4.77 -5.61
N GLN A 35 -14.81 -4.24 -4.39
CA GLN A 35 -13.68 -3.95 -3.52
C GLN A 35 -13.01 -5.25 -3.08
N GLU A 36 -13.80 -6.27 -2.73
CA GLU A 36 -13.30 -7.60 -2.41
C GLU A 36 -12.49 -8.19 -3.57
N ASP A 37 -13.04 -8.19 -4.79
CA ASP A 37 -12.31 -8.71 -5.96
C ASP A 37 -10.98 -7.99 -6.19
N ILE A 38 -10.96 -6.66 -6.09
CA ILE A 38 -9.74 -5.86 -6.25
C ILE A 38 -8.74 -6.16 -5.14
N VAL A 39 -9.17 -6.19 -3.88
CA VAL A 39 -8.30 -6.50 -2.72
C VAL A 39 -7.63 -7.85 -2.89
N LEU A 40 -8.38 -8.89 -3.27
CA LEU A 40 -7.82 -10.23 -3.46
C LEU A 40 -6.79 -10.27 -4.59
N ARG A 41 -7.04 -9.59 -5.71
CA ARG A 41 -6.09 -9.48 -6.83
C ARG A 41 -4.82 -8.73 -6.44
N VAL A 42 -4.96 -7.63 -5.67
CA VAL A 42 -3.83 -6.87 -5.14
C VAL A 42 -2.99 -7.72 -4.19
N LEU A 43 -3.61 -8.50 -3.31
CA LEU A 43 -2.93 -9.43 -2.40
C LEU A 43 -2.20 -10.56 -3.16
N ASP A 44 -2.75 -11.03 -4.28
CA ASP A 44 -2.08 -11.94 -5.22
C ASP A 44 -0.98 -11.27 -6.07
N GLY A 45 -0.80 -9.95 -5.94
CA GLY A 45 0.22 -9.19 -6.66
C GLY A 45 -0.11 -8.88 -8.12
N GLN A 46 -1.38 -9.01 -8.52
CA GLN A 46 -1.85 -8.69 -9.87
C GLN A 46 -1.95 -7.18 -10.09
N ASP A 47 -1.75 -6.74 -11.34
CA ASP A 47 -2.02 -5.38 -11.76
C ASP A 47 -3.52 -5.16 -11.91
N VAL A 48 -4.03 -4.06 -11.34
CA VAL A 48 -5.44 -3.71 -11.38
C VAL A 48 -5.57 -2.24 -11.75
N LEU A 49 -6.42 -1.96 -12.75
CA LEU A 49 -6.95 -0.63 -13.03
C LEU A 49 -8.36 -0.54 -12.47
N CYS A 50 -8.58 0.36 -11.53
CA CYS A 50 -9.89 0.57 -10.91
C CYS A 50 -10.46 1.92 -11.35
N CYS A 51 -11.67 1.90 -11.90
CA CYS A 51 -12.43 3.10 -12.25
C CYS A 51 -13.72 3.09 -11.45
N VAL A 52 -13.78 3.91 -10.40
CA VAL A 52 -14.94 4.06 -9.52
C VAL A 52 -15.22 5.53 -9.29
N SER A 53 -16.48 5.88 -9.06
CA SER A 53 -16.88 7.25 -8.75
C SER A 53 -16.28 7.70 -7.41
N THR A 54 -16.09 9.01 -7.26
CA THR A 54 -15.76 9.62 -5.97
C THR A 54 -16.79 9.21 -4.91
N GLY A 55 -16.33 8.91 -3.70
CA GLY A 55 -17.18 8.36 -2.64
C GLY A 55 -17.47 6.85 -2.76
N GLY A 56 -17.01 6.17 -3.81
CA GLY A 56 -17.08 4.71 -3.97
C GLY A 56 -16.15 3.92 -3.04
N GLY A 57 -15.72 4.49 -1.91
CA GLY A 57 -14.89 3.79 -0.93
C GLY A 57 -13.54 3.29 -1.46
N LYS A 58 -12.84 4.08 -2.29
CA LYS A 58 -11.52 3.71 -2.84
C LYS A 58 -10.52 3.29 -1.76
N SER A 59 -10.58 3.96 -0.61
CA SER A 59 -9.64 3.80 0.50
C SER A 59 -9.61 2.39 1.08
N ALA A 60 -10.73 1.66 1.01
CA ALA A 60 -10.78 0.26 1.40
C ALA A 60 -9.79 -0.61 0.59
N MET A 61 -9.58 -0.28 -0.69
CA MET A 61 -8.66 -1.01 -1.56
C MET A 61 -7.19 -0.79 -1.21
N PHE A 62 -6.85 0.29 -0.50
CA PHE A 62 -5.50 0.54 0.03
C PHE A 62 -5.36 -0.03 1.44
N ALA A 63 -6.35 0.23 2.30
CA ALA A 63 -6.31 -0.13 3.71
C ALA A 63 -6.36 -1.65 3.93
N VAL A 64 -7.31 -2.34 3.31
CA VAL A 64 -7.58 -3.75 3.61
C VAL A 64 -6.40 -4.67 3.31
N PRO A 65 -5.68 -4.57 2.17
CA PRO A 65 -4.51 -5.41 1.93
C PRO A 65 -3.48 -5.31 3.07
N ILE A 66 -3.26 -4.11 3.61
CA ILE A 66 -2.35 -3.87 4.73
C ILE A 66 -2.91 -4.41 6.05
N ILE A 67 -4.19 -4.16 6.35
CA ILE A 67 -4.84 -4.66 7.57
C ILE A 67 -4.76 -6.19 7.61
N VAL A 68 -5.10 -6.86 6.51
CA VAL A 68 -5.06 -8.32 6.37
C VAL A 68 -3.65 -8.86 6.59
N MET A 69 -2.64 -8.31 5.90
CA MET A 69 -1.27 -8.80 6.05
C MET A 69 -0.70 -8.52 7.43
N ARG A 70 -1.01 -7.38 8.07
CA ARG A 70 -0.55 -7.06 9.43
C ARG A 70 -1.13 -8.03 10.45
N GLU A 71 -2.42 -8.33 10.32
CA GLU A 71 -3.10 -9.29 11.20
C GLU A 71 -2.48 -10.68 11.07
N MET A 72 -2.27 -11.15 9.83
CA MET A 72 -1.63 -12.44 9.60
C MET A 72 -0.17 -12.48 10.07
N ALA A 73 0.58 -11.38 9.93
CA ALA A 73 1.95 -11.32 10.42
C ALA A 73 2.03 -11.37 11.95
N ARG A 74 1.04 -10.81 12.66
CA ARG A 74 0.94 -10.85 14.12
C ARG A 74 0.46 -12.21 14.63
N ASN A 75 -0.44 -12.84 13.89
CA ASN A 75 -1.14 -14.06 14.31
C ASN A 75 -1.01 -15.19 13.28
N PRO A 76 0.21 -15.64 12.91
CA PRO A 76 0.42 -16.57 11.80
C PRO A 76 -0.24 -17.93 12.01
N HIS A 77 -0.46 -18.34 13.26
CA HIS A 77 -1.08 -19.62 13.61
C HIS A 77 -2.62 -19.63 13.45
N LEU A 78 -3.26 -18.46 13.29
CA LEU A 78 -4.73 -18.35 13.20
C LEU A 78 -5.27 -18.44 11.78
N TYR A 79 -4.40 -18.46 10.77
CA TYR A 79 -4.75 -18.32 9.37
C TYR A 79 -4.05 -19.37 8.50
N PRO A 80 -4.61 -19.71 7.32
CA PRO A 80 -3.95 -20.60 6.38
C PRO A 80 -2.63 -20.00 5.88
N ALA A 81 -1.76 -20.85 5.34
CA ALA A 81 -0.45 -20.48 4.82
C ALA A 81 -0.52 -19.71 3.48
N LEU A 82 -1.18 -18.55 3.49
CA LEU A 82 -1.27 -17.62 2.37
C LEU A 82 0.01 -16.77 2.24
N PRO A 83 0.31 -16.24 1.05
CA PRO A 83 1.44 -15.33 0.86
C PRO A 83 1.36 -14.10 1.77
N THR A 84 2.37 -13.87 2.61
CA THR A 84 2.40 -12.77 3.59
C THR A 84 3.70 -11.96 3.54
N ARG A 85 3.79 -10.91 4.37
CA ARG A 85 4.95 -10.03 4.57
C ARG A 85 5.12 -9.82 6.07
N VAL A 86 6.37 -9.76 6.57
CA VAL A 86 6.63 -9.58 8.01
C VAL A 86 6.19 -8.20 8.49
N ARG A 87 6.40 -7.18 7.65
CA ARG A 87 6.07 -5.77 7.92
C ARG A 87 5.45 -5.14 6.66
N PRO A 88 4.21 -5.51 6.30
CA PRO A 88 3.61 -5.11 5.02
C PRO A 88 3.56 -3.59 4.84
N VAL A 89 3.99 -3.11 3.68
CA VAL A 89 3.94 -1.70 3.28
C VAL A 89 3.20 -1.50 1.96
N GLY A 90 2.31 -0.52 1.92
CA GLY A 90 1.68 0.01 0.72
C GLY A 90 2.29 1.35 0.33
N ILE A 91 2.45 1.60 -0.97
CA ILE A 91 2.88 2.90 -1.49
C ILE A 91 1.72 3.52 -2.24
N VAL A 92 1.37 4.76 -1.96
CA VAL A 92 0.30 5.48 -2.70
C VAL A 92 0.89 6.75 -3.28
N ILE A 93 0.86 6.88 -4.60
CA ILE A 93 1.31 8.08 -5.29
C ILE A 93 0.09 8.97 -5.46
N THR A 94 0.13 10.15 -4.87
CA THR A 94 -1.01 11.08 -4.82
C THR A 94 -0.67 12.37 -5.55
N PRO A 95 -1.56 12.90 -6.39
CA PRO A 95 -1.27 14.08 -7.21
C PRO A 95 -1.14 15.37 -6.39
N THR A 96 -1.79 15.44 -5.22
CA THR A 96 -1.79 16.63 -4.36
C THR A 96 -1.59 16.25 -2.91
N LYS A 97 -1.04 17.18 -2.13
CA LYS A 97 -0.90 17.06 -0.67
C LYS A 97 -2.26 16.87 0.02
N GLY A 98 -3.29 17.59 -0.42
CA GLY A 98 -4.62 17.50 0.16
C GLY A 98 -5.20 16.09 0.07
N LEU A 99 -5.02 15.43 -1.08
CA LEU A 99 -5.44 14.03 -1.25
C LEU A 99 -4.63 13.08 -0.37
N ALA A 100 -3.30 13.27 -0.27
CA ALA A 100 -2.48 12.48 0.65
C ALA A 100 -2.95 12.62 2.11
N GLY A 101 -3.26 13.84 2.55
CA GLY A 101 -3.78 14.12 3.89
C GLY A 101 -5.11 13.42 4.17
N ASN A 102 -6.04 13.47 3.21
CA ASN A 102 -7.33 12.76 3.33
C ASN A 102 -7.13 11.24 3.46
N ILE A 103 -6.26 10.66 2.62
CA ILE A 103 -5.95 9.22 2.69
C ILE A 103 -5.34 8.86 4.04
N VAL A 104 -4.38 9.66 4.55
CA VAL A 104 -3.77 9.41 5.86
C VAL A 104 -4.80 9.49 6.99
N SER A 105 -5.67 10.50 6.98
CA SER A 105 -6.75 10.64 7.96
C SER A 105 -7.69 9.43 7.96
N GLU A 106 -8.12 8.97 6.79
CA GLU A 106 -9.00 7.80 6.68
C GLU A 106 -8.31 6.49 7.11
N LEU A 107 -6.99 6.39 6.91
CA LEU A 107 -6.20 5.24 7.38
C LEU A 107 -6.00 5.26 8.89
N GLU A 108 -5.87 6.43 9.50
CA GLU A 108 -5.81 6.60 10.95
C GLU A 108 -7.11 6.13 11.63
N ASP A 109 -8.28 6.45 11.05
CA ASP A 109 -9.58 5.95 11.50
C ASP A 109 -9.67 4.40 11.47
N LEU A 110 -8.90 3.77 10.58
CA LEU A 110 -8.77 2.31 10.47
C LEU A 110 -7.58 1.73 11.23
N SER A 111 -6.90 2.53 12.08
CA SER A 111 -5.71 2.14 12.84
C SER A 111 -4.56 1.61 11.97
N VAL A 112 -4.43 2.14 10.76
CA VAL A 112 -3.34 1.87 9.82
C VAL A 112 -2.33 3.02 9.88
N PRO A 113 -1.11 2.81 10.42
CA PRO A 113 -0.09 3.84 10.44
C PRO A 113 0.28 4.28 9.02
N ALA A 114 0.04 5.54 8.72
CA ALA A 114 0.28 6.11 7.40
C ALA A 114 1.16 7.37 7.50
N PHE A 115 1.84 7.71 6.41
CA PHE A 115 2.72 8.89 6.35
C PHE A 115 2.65 9.56 4.98
N THR A 116 2.62 10.89 4.98
CA THR A 116 2.77 11.68 3.75
C THR A 116 4.24 12.06 3.58
N TYR A 117 4.91 11.52 2.56
CA TYR A 117 6.26 11.89 2.13
C TYR A 117 6.17 13.03 1.10
N CYS A 118 6.20 14.27 1.61
CA CYS A 118 6.14 15.49 0.81
C CYS A 118 7.15 16.53 1.30
N HIS A 119 7.20 17.67 0.61
CA HIS A 119 8.15 18.74 0.93
C HIS A 119 8.13 19.18 2.41
N GLU A 120 6.95 19.34 3.02
CA GLU A 120 6.85 19.84 4.40
C GLU A 120 7.30 18.78 5.41
N THR A 121 6.84 17.54 5.28
CA THR A 121 7.21 16.47 6.22
C THR A 121 8.70 16.11 6.09
N VAL A 122 9.27 16.17 4.88
CA VAL A 122 10.71 16.03 4.65
C VAL A 122 11.48 17.20 5.29
N THR A 123 10.98 18.43 5.14
CA THR A 123 11.59 19.62 5.75
C THR A 123 11.55 19.56 7.27
N ASP A 124 10.42 19.16 7.84
CA ASP A 124 10.23 19.08 9.28
C ASP A 124 11.06 17.94 9.88
N ALA A 125 11.16 16.80 9.20
CA ALA A 125 12.08 15.75 9.62
C ALA A 125 13.55 16.22 9.63
N ARG A 126 13.98 17.00 8.63
CA ARG A 126 15.34 17.58 8.61
C ARG A 126 15.56 18.53 9.80
N LYS A 127 14.60 19.41 10.10
CA LYS A 127 14.68 20.31 11.26
C LYS A 127 14.78 19.54 12.58
N ASN A 128 14.04 18.44 12.70
CA ASN A 128 14.03 17.57 13.87
C ASN A 128 15.13 16.49 13.86
N LYS A 129 16.06 16.53 12.90
CA LYS A 129 17.16 15.56 12.73
C LYS A 129 16.68 14.09 12.65
N LEU A 130 15.48 13.88 12.10
CA LEU A 130 14.91 12.55 11.87
C LEU A 130 15.39 11.98 10.53
N ASN A 131 15.88 10.74 10.55
CA ASN A 131 16.28 10.03 9.34
C ASN A 131 15.08 9.32 8.71
N LEU A 132 14.30 10.03 7.88
CA LEU A 132 13.12 9.46 7.21
C LEU A 132 13.45 8.26 6.31
N VAL A 133 14.64 8.23 5.71
CA VAL A 133 15.05 7.09 4.88
C VAL A 133 15.09 5.82 5.72
N GLN A 134 15.77 5.88 6.86
CA GLN A 134 15.85 4.76 7.80
C GLN A 134 14.47 4.38 8.37
N ILE A 135 13.67 5.37 8.78
CA ILE A 135 12.35 5.13 9.36
C ILE A 135 11.44 4.37 8.37
N ILE A 136 11.48 4.74 7.09
CA ILE A 136 10.63 4.14 6.06
C ILE A 136 11.20 2.79 5.59
N GLU A 137 12.52 2.69 5.35
CA GLU A 137 13.14 1.46 4.84
C GLU A 137 13.04 0.29 5.83
N GLU A 138 12.98 0.60 7.13
CA GLU A 138 12.79 -0.40 8.18
C GLU A 138 11.34 -0.91 8.25
N CYS A 139 10.35 -0.27 7.63
CA CYS A 139 8.95 -0.71 7.64
C CYS A 139 8.35 -0.93 9.05
N LYS A 140 8.92 -0.33 10.11
CA LYS A 140 8.45 -0.52 11.50
C LYS A 140 7.37 0.47 11.88
N THR A 141 7.47 1.69 11.37
CA THR A 141 6.64 2.83 11.80
C THR A 141 5.40 3.00 10.93
N TYR A 142 5.57 2.93 9.61
CA TYR A 142 4.50 3.21 8.65
C TYR A 142 4.17 1.97 7.83
N SER A 143 2.88 1.69 7.68
CA SER A 143 2.36 0.60 6.86
C SER A 143 1.83 1.11 5.51
N ILE A 144 1.54 2.41 5.38
CA ILE A 144 1.28 3.05 4.09
C ILE A 144 2.08 4.35 3.99
N VAL A 145 2.73 4.56 2.86
CA VAL A 145 3.44 5.82 2.56
C VAL A 145 2.82 6.46 1.33
N CYS A 146 2.18 7.61 1.53
CA CYS A 146 1.69 8.48 0.47
C CYS A 146 2.85 9.36 -0.02
N VAL A 147 3.18 9.32 -1.30
CA VAL A 147 4.35 10.01 -1.87
C VAL A 147 3.88 10.95 -2.97
N ASP A 148 4.36 12.19 -2.93
CA ASP A 148 4.11 13.12 -4.02
C ASP A 148 4.96 12.77 -5.28
N PRO A 149 4.53 13.19 -6.49
CA PRO A 149 5.23 12.92 -7.73
C PRO A 149 6.69 13.42 -7.78
N GLU A 150 6.98 14.53 -7.10
CA GLU A 150 8.28 15.19 -7.15
C GLU A 150 9.34 14.38 -6.39
N HIS A 151 8.96 13.84 -5.24
CA HIS A 151 9.86 13.09 -4.37
C HIS A 151 10.17 11.68 -4.86
N LEU A 152 9.38 11.12 -5.78
CA LEU A 152 9.63 9.78 -6.38
C LEU A 152 11.01 9.65 -7.03
N LEU A 153 11.64 10.77 -7.44
CA LEU A 153 12.98 10.76 -8.01
C LEU A 153 14.09 11.23 -7.08
N SER A 154 13.74 11.64 -5.86
CA SER A 154 14.74 12.06 -4.90
C SER A 154 15.73 10.93 -4.63
N LYS A 155 17.00 11.27 -4.39
CA LYS A 155 18.03 10.28 -4.02
C LYS A 155 17.60 9.47 -2.79
N SER A 156 16.97 10.14 -1.82
CA SER A 156 16.42 9.53 -0.62
C SER A 156 15.35 8.49 -0.94
N TRP A 157 14.38 8.80 -1.82
CA TRP A 157 13.36 7.83 -2.20
C TRP A 157 13.93 6.63 -2.96
N ARG A 158 14.89 6.88 -3.88
CA ARG A 158 15.60 5.79 -4.58
C ARG A 158 16.31 4.85 -3.63
N GLN A 159 16.91 5.38 -2.56
CA GLN A 159 17.53 4.56 -1.51
C GLN A 159 16.49 3.69 -0.79
N ILE A 160 15.35 4.27 -0.41
CA ILE A 160 14.25 3.53 0.23
C ILE A 160 13.79 2.36 -0.65
N VAL A 161 13.48 2.61 -1.92
CA VAL A 161 12.97 1.55 -2.83
C VAL A 161 14.04 0.56 -3.28
N ALA A 162 15.33 0.89 -3.13
CA ALA A 162 16.44 -0.03 -3.38
C ALA A 162 16.73 -0.97 -2.19
N SER A 163 16.27 -0.62 -0.98
CA SER A 163 16.48 -1.43 0.22
C SER A 163 15.82 -2.81 0.11
N ASP A 164 16.58 -3.87 0.36
CA ASP A 164 16.07 -5.25 0.38
C ASP A 164 14.97 -5.43 1.43
N THR A 165 15.16 -4.82 2.59
CA THR A 165 14.15 -4.85 3.67
C THR A 165 12.84 -4.25 3.20
N PHE A 166 12.90 -3.08 2.55
CA PHE A 166 11.71 -2.41 2.06
C PHE A 166 11.04 -3.22 0.95
N ARG A 167 11.79 -3.63 -0.08
CA ARG A 167 11.27 -4.42 -1.22
C ARG A 167 10.63 -5.72 -0.80
N ALA A 168 11.23 -6.44 0.15
CA ALA A 168 10.70 -7.69 0.68
C ALA A 168 9.39 -7.51 1.43
N ASN A 169 9.01 -6.27 1.78
CA ASN A 169 7.83 -5.93 2.57
C ASN A 169 6.77 -5.13 1.79
N VAL A 170 7.09 -4.60 0.60
CA VAL A 170 6.10 -3.96 -0.26
C VAL A 170 5.03 -4.98 -0.70
N VAL A 171 3.78 -4.63 -0.43
CA VAL A 171 2.59 -5.38 -0.85
C VAL A 171 2.19 -4.93 -2.25
N TYR A 172 1.89 -3.64 -2.38
CA TYR A 172 1.47 -2.97 -3.59
C TYR A 172 2.10 -1.57 -3.67
N GLY A 173 2.05 -0.97 -4.86
CA GLY A 173 1.91 0.47 -4.90
C GLY A 173 0.84 0.89 -5.91
N CYS A 174 0.30 2.07 -5.64
CA CYS A 174 -0.89 2.60 -6.28
C CYS A 174 -0.58 3.99 -6.81
N ILE A 175 -1.19 4.35 -7.94
CA ILE A 175 -1.28 5.72 -8.43
C ILE A 175 -2.74 6.13 -8.23
N ASP A 176 -3.00 7.00 -7.27
CA ASP A 176 -4.34 7.59 -7.13
C ASP A 176 -4.51 8.70 -8.18
N GLU A 177 -5.74 8.85 -8.65
CA GLU A 177 -6.09 9.72 -9.78
C GLU A 177 -5.17 9.51 -11.01
N VAL A 178 -5.01 8.24 -11.41
CA VAL A 178 -4.15 7.80 -12.53
C VAL A 178 -4.46 8.52 -13.85
N HIS A 179 -5.65 9.07 -14.02
CA HIS A 179 -5.99 9.84 -15.22
C HIS A 179 -5.17 11.15 -15.35
N LEU A 180 -4.70 11.70 -14.22
CA LEU A 180 -3.82 12.88 -14.17
C LEU A 180 -2.37 12.54 -14.53
N VAL A 181 -2.02 11.26 -14.73
CA VAL A 181 -0.66 10.82 -15.13
C VAL A 181 -0.15 11.54 -16.36
N ASN A 182 -1.03 11.84 -17.33
CA ASN A 182 -0.69 12.61 -18.54
C ASN A 182 -0.32 14.06 -18.24
N ASP A 183 -0.94 14.66 -17.22
CA ASP A 183 -0.73 16.06 -16.83
C ASP A 183 0.57 16.26 -16.04
N PHE A 184 1.09 15.20 -15.42
CA PHE A 184 2.42 15.18 -14.79
C PHE A 184 3.58 15.08 -15.82
N GLY A 185 3.25 15.00 -17.11
CA GLY A 185 4.19 15.01 -18.23
C GLY A 185 4.87 13.66 -18.50
N LYS A 186 5.41 13.49 -19.72
CA LYS A 186 6.07 12.24 -20.19
C LYS A 186 7.13 11.70 -19.23
N SER A 187 7.77 12.58 -18.46
CA SER A 187 8.75 12.19 -17.46
C SER A 187 8.12 11.38 -16.31
N PHE A 188 6.91 11.70 -15.86
CA PHE A 188 6.20 10.99 -14.79
C PHE A 188 5.86 9.53 -15.14
N HIS A 189 5.45 9.26 -16.38
CA HIS A 189 5.12 7.91 -16.85
C HIS A 189 6.32 6.94 -16.73
N LEU A 190 7.50 7.40 -17.16
CA LEU A 190 8.73 6.61 -17.05
C LEU A 190 9.16 6.42 -15.59
N ARG A 191 8.94 7.43 -14.75
CA ARG A 191 9.32 7.46 -13.32
C ARG A 191 8.53 6.44 -12.50
N VAL A 192 7.22 6.38 -12.70
CA VAL A 192 6.34 5.45 -11.98
C VAL A 192 6.54 4.02 -12.48
N ALA A 193 6.66 3.82 -13.80
CA ALA A 193 6.93 2.51 -14.38
C ALA A 193 8.30 1.93 -13.95
N GLN A 194 9.35 2.76 -13.79
CA GLN A 194 10.65 2.30 -13.29
C GLN A 194 10.60 1.89 -11.82
N ALA A 195 9.94 2.68 -10.95
CA ALA A 195 9.80 2.35 -9.54
C ALA A 195 9.08 1.01 -9.32
N PHE A 196 8.04 0.73 -10.10
CA PHE A 196 7.30 -0.53 -10.02
C PHE A 196 8.03 -1.72 -10.67
N LYS A 197 8.73 -1.52 -11.79
CA LYS A 197 9.51 -2.59 -12.45
C LYS A 197 10.69 -3.06 -11.60
N GLN A 198 11.39 -2.15 -10.91
CA GLN A 198 12.51 -2.50 -10.03
C GLN A 198 12.07 -3.31 -8.80
N GLY A 199 10.85 -3.08 -8.29
CA GLY A 199 10.27 -3.87 -7.20
C GLY A 199 9.80 -5.28 -7.61
N ARG A 200 9.53 -5.51 -8.91
CA ARG A 200 9.06 -6.80 -9.44
C ARG A 200 10.17 -7.76 -9.88
N ALA A 201 11.33 -7.24 -10.28
CA ALA A 201 12.42 -8.05 -10.80
C ALA A 201 12.96 -9.10 -9.80
N ASN A 202 12.69 -8.95 -8.50
CA ASN A 202 13.09 -9.88 -7.45
C ASN A 202 11.93 -10.74 -6.89
N ARG A 203 10.77 -10.78 -7.57
CA ARG A 203 9.60 -11.59 -7.18
C ARG A 203 9.50 -12.95 -7.92
N ILE A 204 10.49 -13.30 -8.74
CA ILE A 204 10.58 -14.58 -9.47
C ILE A 204 11.58 -15.49 -8.76
#